data_AF-Q6TPJ5-F1
#
_entry.id   AF-Q6TPJ5-F1
#
_cell.length_a   1.000
_cell.length_b   1.000
_cell.length_c   1.000
_cell.angle_alpha   90.00
_cell.angle_beta   90.00
_cell.angle_gamma   90.00
#
_symmetry.space_group_name_H-M   'P 1'
#
loop_
_entity.id
_entity.type
_entity.pdbx_description
1 polymer ?
#
loop_
_entity_poly.entity_id
_entity_poly.type
_entity_poly.pdbx_seq_one_letter_code
_entity_poly.pdbx_strand_id
1 'polypeptide(L)'
;MIGKWRMGLWALAILTVPMYFIVTEGRKTSWGLENEALIVRCPQRGGAINPVEWYYSNTNERIPTQKRNRIFVSRDRLKFLPAKVEDSGIYTCIIRSPESVKTV
;
A
#
# COMPACT_ATOMS: atom_id res chain seq x y z
N MET A 1 37.60 -26.08 37.32
CA MET A 1 37.27 -24.74 37.86
C MET A 1 37.81 -23.73 36.86
N ILE A 2 36.94 -22.88 36.28
CA ILE A 2 37.25 -21.62 35.55
C ILE A 2 38.05 -21.78 34.23
N GLY A 3 37.70 -21.23 33.08
CA GLY A 3 36.60 -20.37 32.64
C GLY A 3 36.52 -20.46 31.10
N LYS A 4 35.34 -20.63 30.51
CA LYS A 4 34.31 -19.59 30.35
C LYS A 4 34.63 -18.69 29.14
N TRP A 5 33.97 -19.04 28.02
CA TRP A 5 33.46 -18.13 26.98
C TRP A 5 34.45 -17.67 25.89
N ARG A 6 34.56 -18.48 24.83
CA ARG A 6 35.03 -18.06 23.50
C ARG A 6 33.90 -17.97 22.46
N MET A 7 32.66 -17.78 22.91
CA MET A 7 31.47 -17.69 22.05
C MET A 7 30.60 -16.48 22.44
N GLY A 8 31.19 -15.28 22.45
CA GLY A 8 30.53 -14.07 22.96
C GLY A 8 30.46 -12.89 21.98
N LEU A 9 30.78 -13.09 20.70
CA LEU A 9 30.82 -11.98 19.71
C LEU A 9 30.02 -12.25 18.43
N TRP A 10 29.58 -13.49 18.18
CA TRP A 10 28.75 -13.81 17.01
C TRP A 10 27.25 -13.72 17.31
N ALA A 11 26.84 -13.81 18.58
CA ALA A 11 25.43 -13.84 18.97
C ALA A 11 24.76 -12.45 19.02
N LEU A 12 25.54 -11.36 19.10
CA LEU A 12 24.98 -10.00 19.24
C LEU A 12 24.72 -9.30 17.90
N ALA A 13 25.27 -9.80 16.79
CA ALA A 13 25.06 -9.20 15.47
C ALA A 13 23.74 -9.64 14.78
N ILE A 14 23.03 -10.61 15.36
CA ILE A 14 21.84 -11.22 14.72
C ILE A 14 20.54 -10.50 15.11
N LEU A 15 20.56 -9.60 16.12
CA LEU A 15 19.34 -8.97 16.67
C LEU A 15 19.02 -7.56 16.14
N THR A 16 19.79 -7.01 15.20
CA THR A 16 19.59 -5.63 14.71
C THR A 16 19.26 -5.51 13.22
N VAL A 17 18.95 -6.61 12.54
CA VAL A 17 18.69 -6.62 11.10
C VAL A 17 17.36 -7.32 10.83
N PRO A 18 16.38 -6.65 10.21
CA PRO A 18 15.63 -5.46 10.60
C PRO A 18 14.14 -5.84 10.80
N MET A 19 13.38 -4.95 11.44
CA MET A 19 11.92 -4.92 11.39
C MET A 19 11.50 -4.62 9.94
N TYR A 20 11.62 -5.59 9.03
CA TYR A 20 11.19 -5.47 7.65
C TYR A 20 9.69 -5.19 7.68
N PHE A 21 9.32 -3.98 7.29
CA PHE A 21 7.94 -3.63 6.97
C PHE A 21 7.35 -4.74 6.10
N ILE A 22 6.34 -5.46 6.60
CA ILE A 22 5.63 -6.44 5.79
C ILE A 22 4.77 -5.64 4.79
N VAL A 23 5.34 -5.32 3.64
CA VAL A 23 4.56 -4.82 2.50
C VAL A 23 3.81 -6.02 1.94
N THR A 24 2.50 -6.11 2.22
CA THR A 24 1.65 -7.10 1.58
C THR A 24 1.33 -6.62 0.16
N GLU A 25 2.12 -7.06 -0.81
CA GLU A 25 1.89 -6.72 -2.22
C GLU A 25 0.77 -7.60 -2.80
N GLY A 26 -0.48 -7.13 -2.70
CA GLY A 26 -1.62 -7.76 -3.36
C GLY A 26 -1.77 -7.22 -4.77
N ARG A 27 -1.38 -7.98 -5.80
CA ARG A 27 -1.65 -7.61 -7.20
C ARG A 27 -3.02 -8.12 -7.63
N LYS A 28 -3.90 -7.22 -8.09
CA LYS A 28 -5.22 -7.57 -8.63
C LYS A 28 -5.43 -6.87 -9.97
N THR A 29 -5.76 -7.64 -11.00
CA THR A 29 -6.15 -7.09 -12.31
C THR A 29 -7.61 -6.66 -12.29
N SER A 30 -7.90 -5.51 -12.90
CA SER A 30 -9.25 -4.99 -13.11
C SER A 30 -9.33 -4.44 -14.52
N TRP A 31 -10.50 -4.55 -15.15
CA TRP A 31 -10.74 -4.13 -16.53
C TRP A 31 -12.06 -3.37 -16.61
N GLY A 32 -12.19 -2.48 -17.58
CA GLY A 32 -13.41 -1.72 -17.87
C GLY A 32 -13.48 -1.39 -19.35
N LEU A 33 -14.67 -1.02 -19.81
CA LEU A 33 -14.88 -0.55 -21.18
C LEU A 33 -14.58 0.95 -21.27
N GLU A 34 -14.12 1.40 -22.42
CA GLU A 34 -13.96 2.83 -22.70
C GLU A 34 -15.31 3.55 -22.58
N ASN A 35 -15.28 4.77 -22.03
CA ASN A 35 -16.45 5.62 -21.76
C ASN A 35 -17.41 5.10 -20.68
N GLU A 36 -17.14 3.94 -20.07
CA GLU A 36 -17.89 3.43 -18.93
C GLU A 36 -17.28 3.81 -17.58
N ALA A 37 -18.06 3.67 -16.52
CA ALA A 37 -17.59 3.84 -15.16
C ALA A 37 -16.78 2.62 -14.70
N LEU A 38 -15.52 2.81 -14.33
CA LEU A 38 -14.69 1.78 -13.71
C LEU A 38 -14.40 2.14 -12.24
N ILE A 39 -14.67 1.20 -11.33
CA ILE A 39 -14.43 1.38 -9.89
C ILE A 39 -13.56 0.22 -9.39
N VAL A 40 -12.32 0.53 -9.03
CA VAL A 40 -11.34 -0.44 -8.56
C VAL A 40 -11.22 -0.33 -7.05
N ARG A 41 -11.33 -1.47 -6.35
CA ARG A 41 -11.13 -1.55 -4.90
C ARG A 41 -9.70 -1.94 -4.58
N CYS A 42 -9.08 -1.30 -3.60
CA CYS A 42 -7.76 -1.68 -3.13
C CYS A 42 -7.82 -3.11 -2.56
N PRO A 43 -6.93 -4.03 -2.99
CA PRO A 43 -6.88 -5.38 -2.45
C PRO A 43 -6.36 -5.37 -1.00
N GLN A 44 -7.27 -5.29 -0.02
CA GLN A 44 -6.96 -5.37 1.41
C GLN A 44 -7.27 -6.76 1.97
N ARG A 45 -6.41 -7.28 2.85
CA ARG A 45 -6.65 -8.50 3.62
C ARG A 45 -7.23 -8.15 5.00
N GLY A 46 -8.55 -7.91 5.07
CA GLY A 46 -9.31 -7.72 6.32
C GLY A 46 -9.20 -6.36 7.02
N GLY A 47 -10.18 -6.07 7.91
CA GLY A 47 -10.16 -5.15 9.07
C GLY A 47 -9.86 -3.64 8.91
N ALA A 48 -10.84 -2.81 9.32
CA ALA A 48 -10.82 -1.34 9.51
C ALA A 48 -10.71 -0.45 8.25
N ILE A 49 -11.45 0.68 8.27
CA ILE A 49 -11.39 1.76 7.27
C ILE A 49 -10.11 2.54 7.54
N ASN A 50 -9.00 2.00 7.05
CA ASN A 50 -7.73 2.71 7.08
C ASN A 50 -7.69 3.75 5.95
N PRO A 51 -7.02 4.89 6.14
CA PRO A 51 -6.74 5.81 5.04
C PRO A 51 -6.01 5.07 3.92
N VAL A 52 -6.59 5.11 2.72
CA VAL A 52 -6.00 4.52 1.51
C VAL A 52 -5.59 5.65 0.58
N GLU A 53 -4.33 5.62 0.16
CA GLU A 53 -3.78 6.51 -0.83
C GLU A 53 -3.57 5.74 -2.12
N TRP A 54 -3.92 6.33 -3.26
CA TRP A 54 -3.69 5.74 -4.57
C TRP A 54 -2.67 6.58 -5.33
N TYR A 55 -1.85 5.88 -6.10
CA TYR A 55 -0.81 6.45 -6.94
C TYR A 55 -0.89 5.85 -8.33
N TYR A 56 -0.63 6.67 -9.35
CA TYR A 56 -0.31 6.13 -10.66
C TYR A 56 1.15 5.68 -10.64
N SER A 57 1.40 4.38 -10.80
CA SER A 57 2.72 3.82 -10.51
C SER A 57 3.82 4.33 -11.44
N ASN A 58 3.48 4.76 -12.66
CA ASN A 58 4.44 5.29 -13.62
C ASN A 58 4.98 6.66 -13.21
N THR A 59 4.09 7.60 -12.84
CA THR A 59 4.49 8.96 -12.46
C THR A 59 4.74 9.12 -10.96
N ASN A 60 4.37 8.11 -10.17
CA ASN A 60 4.33 8.18 -8.71
C ASN A 60 3.49 9.35 -8.18
N GLU A 61 2.56 9.84 -8.99
CA GLU A 61 1.67 10.93 -8.60
C GLU A 61 0.48 10.39 -7.82
N ARG A 62 0.15 11.12 -6.75
CA ARG A 62 -1.00 10.80 -5.91
C ARG A 62 -2.29 11.14 -6.65
N ILE A 63 -3.21 10.18 -6.72
CA ILE A 63 -4.54 10.41 -7.29
C ILE A 63 -5.35 11.29 -6.34
N PRO A 64 -5.99 12.37 -6.82
CA PRO A 64 -6.73 13.30 -5.98
C PRO A 64 -8.02 12.68 -5.41
N THR A 65 -8.51 13.22 -4.31
CA THR A 65 -9.78 12.80 -3.66
C THR A 65 -11.00 13.63 -4.09
N GLN A 66 -10.78 14.70 -4.86
CA GLN A 66 -11.82 15.64 -5.26
C GLN A 66 -12.67 15.04 -6.40
N LYS A 67 -13.99 14.97 -6.20
CA LYS A 67 -14.96 14.40 -7.16
C LYS A 67 -15.06 15.16 -8.50
N ARG A 68 -14.52 16.38 -8.59
CA ARG A 68 -14.48 17.16 -9.83
C ARG A 68 -13.50 16.60 -10.85
N ASN A 69 -12.51 15.82 -10.39
CA ASN A 69 -11.55 15.18 -11.27
C ASN A 69 -12.18 13.94 -11.90
N ARG A 70 -11.89 13.70 -13.17
CA ARG A 70 -12.39 12.52 -13.90
C ARG A 70 -11.94 11.21 -13.24
N ILE A 71 -10.70 11.18 -12.75
CA ILE A 71 -10.12 10.09 -11.97
C ILE A 71 -9.91 10.58 -10.54
N PHE A 72 -10.48 9.88 -9.57
CA PHE A 72 -10.38 10.27 -8.16
C PHE A 72 -10.54 9.10 -7.20
N VAL A 73 -10.08 9.32 -5.97
CA VAL A 73 -10.20 8.36 -4.87
C VAL A 73 -11.41 8.70 -4.00
N SER A 74 -12.15 7.67 -3.60
CA SER A 74 -13.19 7.77 -2.59
C SER A 74 -13.16 6.54 -1.69
N ARG A 75 -12.87 6.73 -0.39
CA ARG A 75 -12.61 5.66 0.57
C ARG A 75 -11.43 4.79 0.09
N ASP A 76 -11.64 3.48 -0.05
CA ASP A 76 -10.67 2.48 -0.52
C ASP A 76 -10.72 2.27 -2.04
N ARG A 77 -11.46 3.12 -2.79
CA ARG A 77 -11.77 2.90 -4.20
C ARG A 77 -11.19 3.98 -5.10
N LEU A 78 -10.51 3.55 -6.15
CA LEU A 78 -10.13 4.35 -7.30
C LEU A 78 -11.27 4.35 -8.31
N LYS A 79 -11.70 5.53 -8.76
CA LYS A 79 -12.83 5.70 -9.68
C LYS A 79 -12.40 6.40 -10.95
N PHE A 80 -12.83 5.86 -12.08
CA PHE A 80 -12.68 6.46 -13.42
C PHE A 80 -14.09 6.74 -13.94
N LEU A 81 -14.44 8.02 -14.08
CA LEU A 81 -15.78 8.47 -14.47
C LEU A 81 -15.70 9.55 -15.55
N PRO A 82 -15.62 9.19 -16.85
CA PRO A 82 -15.50 7.83 -17.39
C PRO A 82 -14.04 7.34 -17.47
N ALA A 83 -13.89 6.02 -17.68
CA ALA A 83 -12.64 5.37 -18.03
C ALA A 83 -12.28 5.61 -19.50
N LYS A 84 -10.98 5.74 -19.78
CA LYS A 84 -10.44 5.83 -21.13
C LYS A 84 -9.32 4.81 -21.33
N VAL A 85 -9.05 4.44 -22.58
CA VAL A 85 -7.94 3.52 -22.90
C VAL A 85 -6.59 4.09 -22.45
N GLU A 86 -6.41 5.42 -22.54
CA GLU A 86 -5.21 6.14 -22.08
C GLU A 86 -4.94 6.03 -20.57
N ASP A 87 -5.96 5.68 -19.78
CA ASP A 87 -5.83 5.47 -18.33
C ASP A 87 -5.24 4.09 -18.00
N SER A 88 -4.98 3.24 -18.99
CA SER A 88 -4.46 1.89 -18.79
C SER A 88 -3.07 1.93 -18.15
N GLY A 89 -2.91 1.23 -17.02
CA GLY A 89 -1.63 1.13 -16.37
C GLY A 89 -1.71 0.48 -14.99
N ILE A 90 -0.59 0.58 -14.27
CA ILE A 90 -0.50 0.07 -12.89
C ILE A 90 -0.83 1.21 -11.94
N TYR A 91 -1.72 0.91 -11.00
CA TYR A 91 -2.08 1.80 -9.91
C TYR A 91 -1.74 1.11 -8.59
N THR A 92 -1.01 1.82 -7.75
CA THR A 92 -0.61 1.33 -6.42
C THR A 92 -1.54 1.92 -5.38
N CYS A 93 -2.09 1.09 -4.50
CA CYS A 93 -2.77 1.56 -3.29
C CYS A 93 -1.92 1.29 -2.05
N ILE A 94 -1.81 2.28 -1.17
CA ILE A 94 -1.08 2.21 0.08
C ILE A 94 -2.08 2.38 1.21
N ILE A 95 -2.16 1.36 2.07
CA ILE A 95 -3.02 1.36 3.26
C ILE A 95 -2.16 1.76 4.45
N ARG A 96 -2.43 2.92 5.05
CA ARG A 96 -1.74 3.34 6.27
C ARG A 96 -2.50 2.82 7.47
N SER A 97 -1.91 1.89 8.21
CA SER A 97 -2.43 1.58 9.55
C SER A 97 -2.19 2.80 10.44
N PRO A 98 -3.17 3.22 11.27
CA PRO A 98 -2.84 4.16 12.33
C PRO A 98 -1.73 3.52 13.16
N GLU A 99 -0.60 4.20 13.30
CA GLU A 99 0.44 3.77 14.24
C GLU A 99 -0.27 3.60 15.58
N SER A 100 -0.23 2.39 16.14
CA SER A 100 -0.58 2.22 17.53
C SER A 100 0.47 2.98 18.32
N VAL A 101 0.22 4.26 18.63
CA VAL A 101 0.96 5.01 19.63
C VAL A 101 0.74 4.24 20.92
N LYS A 102 1.66 3.33 21.24
CA LYS A 102 1.76 2.75 22.56
C LYS A 102 2.37 3.85 23.41
N THR A 103 1.51 4.62 24.06
CA THR A 103 1.91 5.51 25.15
C THR A 103 2.63 4.64 26.18
N VAL A 104 3.93 4.89 26.36
CA VAL A 104 4.73 4.36 27.48
C VAL A 104 4.42 5.20 28.71
#